data_AF-A0A6B0Y034-F1
#
_entry.id   AF-A0A6B0Y034-F1
#
_cell.length_a   1.000
_cell.length_b   1.000
_cell.length_c   1.000
_cell.angle_alpha   90.00
_cell.angle_beta   90.00
_cell.angle_gamma   90.00
#
_symmetry.space_group_name_H-M   'P 1'
#
loop_
_entity.id
_entity.type
_entity.pdbx_description
1 polymer ?
#
loop_
_entity_poly.entity_id
_entity_poly.type
_entity_poly.pdbx_seq_one_letter_code
_entity_poly.pdbx_strand_id
1 'polypeptide(L)'
;MGRWLLAAVVAISAQLPVSVEAQGRFAPELQVGDRVITRYQIDQRERFLALLGASGDVRRRAREQLINETVQRIAAQDAGISVAAAQVDAGMEEFAARGNLEVEEVMAILEESGIERES
;
A
#
# COMPACT_ATOMS: atom_id res chain seq x y z
N MET A 1 55.14 35.15 22.90
CA MET A 1 55.03 34.02 21.95
C MET A 1 54.58 32.80 22.75
N GLY A 2 53.47 32.11 22.58
CA GLY A 2 52.41 32.04 21.58
C GLY A 2 51.82 30.63 21.77
N ARG A 3 50.80 30.48 22.63
CA ARG A 3 50.16 29.19 22.98
C ARG A 3 49.31 28.73 21.80
N TRP A 4 49.67 27.62 21.16
CA TRP A 4 48.84 26.98 20.13
C TRP A 4 48.05 25.84 20.75
N LEU A 5 46.73 26.05 20.84
CA LEU A 5 45.72 25.09 21.23
C LEU A 5 45.59 24.02 20.13
N LEU A 6 45.86 22.76 20.44
CA LEU A 6 45.48 21.63 19.59
C LEU A 6 43.98 21.39 19.76
N ALA A 7 43.18 21.85 18.80
CA ALA A 7 41.76 21.51 18.70
C ALA A 7 41.65 20.12 18.05
N ALA A 8 41.23 19.12 18.84
CA ALA A 8 40.85 17.81 18.32
C ALA A 8 39.45 17.89 17.73
N VAL A 9 39.33 17.87 16.40
CA VAL A 9 38.05 17.67 15.70
C VAL A 9 37.72 16.18 15.76
N VAL A 10 36.88 15.80 16.72
CA VAL A 10 36.23 14.49 16.71
C VAL A 10 35.06 14.57 15.72
N ALA A 11 35.25 14.02 14.52
CA ALA A 11 34.16 13.80 13.59
C ALA A 11 33.31 12.63 14.11
N ILE A 12 32.21 12.95 14.79
CA ILE A 12 31.17 11.98 15.12
C ILE A 12 30.41 11.68 13.82
N SER A 13 30.81 10.62 13.13
CA SER A 13 29.98 10.01 12.10
C SER A 13 28.77 9.38 12.79
N ALA A 14 27.64 10.08 12.79
CA ALA A 14 26.35 9.51 13.18
C ALA A 14 25.91 8.51 12.12
N GLN A 15 26.14 7.21 12.33
CA GLN A 15 25.45 6.17 11.57
C GLN A 15 24.00 6.13 12.04
N LEU A 16 23.12 6.86 11.34
CA LEU A 16 21.69 6.63 11.44
C LEU A 16 21.39 5.24 10.84
N PRO A 17 20.63 4.37 11.54
CA PRO A 17 20.16 3.14 10.94
C PRO A 17 19.18 3.49 9.82
N VAL A 18 19.65 3.40 8.57
CA VAL A 18 18.78 3.45 7.40
C VAL A 18 18.02 2.13 7.33
N SER A 19 16.72 2.18 7.62
CA SER A 19 15.80 1.05 7.54
C SER A 19 15.72 0.51 6.10
N VAL A 20 16.43 -0.58 5.82
CA VAL A 20 16.51 -1.22 4.49
C VAL A 20 15.16 -1.78 4.01
N GLU A 21 14.23 -2.09 4.92
CA GLU A 21 12.91 -2.66 4.58
C GLU A 21 12.02 -1.73 3.76
N ALA A 22 12.14 -0.41 3.92
CA ALA A 22 11.31 0.55 3.19
C ALA A 22 11.68 0.64 1.70
N GLN A 23 12.94 0.33 1.34
CA GLN A 23 13.45 0.54 -0.01
C GLN A 23 12.96 -0.53 -1.01
N GLY A 24 12.52 -1.69 -0.54
CA GLY A 24 12.13 -2.83 -1.40
C GLY A 24 10.62 -3.01 -1.62
N ARG A 25 9.74 -2.42 -0.79
CA ARG A 25 8.29 -2.69 -0.85
C ARG A 25 7.63 -2.12 -2.10
N PHE A 26 8.15 -1.02 -2.63
CA PHE A 26 7.63 -0.40 -3.85
C PHE A 26 8.36 -0.87 -5.12
N ALA A 27 9.24 -1.87 -4.99
CA ALA A 27 9.86 -2.48 -6.14
C ALA A 27 8.79 -3.14 -7.04
N PRO A 28 8.91 -3.02 -8.37
CA PRO A 28 8.07 -3.76 -9.31
C PRO A 28 8.13 -5.27 -9.04
N GLU A 29 6.97 -5.92 -8.93
CA GLU A 29 6.88 -7.39 -8.84
C GLU A 29 6.17 -7.98 -10.07
N LEU A 30 5.18 -7.28 -10.64
CA LEU A 30 4.51 -7.66 -11.89
C LEU A 30 4.36 -6.43 -12.81
N GLN A 31 4.18 -6.69 -14.10
CA GLN A 31 3.90 -5.69 -15.11
C GLN A 31 2.71 -6.12 -15.96
N VAL A 32 1.79 -5.18 -16.22
CA VAL A 32 0.59 -5.36 -17.05
C VAL A 32 0.52 -4.18 -18.02
N GLY A 33 0.93 -4.41 -19.28
CA GLY A 33 1.16 -3.32 -20.23
C GLY A 33 2.20 -2.33 -19.67
N ASP A 34 1.82 -1.05 -19.60
CA ASP A 34 2.66 0.02 -19.05
C ASP A 34 2.40 0.31 -17.56
N ARG A 35 1.66 -0.56 -16.86
CA ARG A 35 1.39 -0.45 -15.42
C ARG A 35 2.19 -1.47 -14.65
N VAL A 36 2.69 -1.07 -13.48
CA VAL A 36 3.45 -1.92 -12.57
C VAL A 36 2.59 -2.23 -11.35
N ILE A 37 2.64 -3.48 -10.90
CA ILE A 37 2.13 -3.92 -9.60
C ILE A 37 3.34 -4.18 -8.71
N THR A 38 3.37 -3.49 -7.57
CA THR A 38 4.46 -3.56 -6.59
C THR A 38 4.26 -4.69 -5.59
N ARG A 39 5.34 -5.08 -4.90
CA ARG A 39 5.28 -6.00 -3.76
C ARG A 39 4.31 -5.53 -2.69
N TYR A 40 4.34 -4.24 -2.37
CA TYR A 40 3.45 -3.61 -1.40
C TYR A 40 1.97 -3.87 -1.72
N GLN A 41 1.55 -3.66 -2.98
CA GLN A 41 0.16 -3.88 -3.38
C GLN A 41 -0.26 -5.34 -3.25
N ILE A 42 0.64 -6.27 -3.60
CA ILE A 42 0.39 -7.72 -3.45
C ILE A 42 0.21 -8.06 -1.97
N ASP A 43 1.10 -7.57 -1.10
CA ASP A 43 1.05 -7.86 0.33
C ASP A 43 -0.20 -7.25 1.00
N GLN A 44 -0.60 -6.03 0.60
CA GLN A 44 -1.84 -5.38 1.04
C GLN A 44 -3.07 -6.21 0.62
N ARG A 45 -3.12 -6.64 -0.64
CA ARG A 45 -4.21 -7.47 -1.15
C ARG A 45 -4.26 -8.84 -0.48
N GLU A 46 -3.11 -9.45 -0.21
CA GLU A 46 -3.00 -10.72 0.49
C GLU A 46 -3.61 -10.62 1.90
N ARG A 47 -3.27 -9.58 2.66
CA ARG A 47 -3.87 -9.30 3.98
C ARG A 47 -5.38 -9.08 3.88
N PHE A 48 -5.84 -8.30 2.91
CA PHE A 48 -7.27 -8.07 2.72
C PHE A 48 -8.04 -9.37 2.40
N LEU A 49 -7.51 -10.22 1.51
CA LEU A 49 -8.14 -11.49 1.21
C LEU A 49 -8.12 -12.45 2.41
N ALA A 50 -7.04 -12.47 3.19
CA ALA A 50 -6.96 -13.26 4.42
C ALA A 50 -7.99 -12.79 5.46
N LEU A 51 -8.15 -11.46 5.64
CA LEU A 51 -9.17 -10.87 6.50
C LEU A 51 -10.59 -11.30 6.08
N LEU A 52 -10.86 -11.42 4.79
CA LEU A 52 -12.14 -11.90 4.24
C LEU A 52 -12.30 -13.44 4.31
N GLY A 53 -11.35 -14.17 4.91
CA GLY A 53 -11.41 -15.62 5.04
C GLY A 53 -11.11 -16.38 3.74
N ALA A 54 -10.36 -15.79 2.81
CA ALA A 54 -9.95 -16.49 1.60
C ALA A 54 -9.09 -17.73 1.93
N SER A 55 -9.40 -18.85 1.28
CA SER A 55 -8.69 -20.11 1.44
C SER A 55 -7.81 -20.45 0.23
N GLY A 56 -6.88 -21.39 0.44
CA GLY A 56 -5.92 -21.85 -0.57
C GLY A 56 -4.71 -20.94 -0.71
N ASP A 57 -4.20 -20.80 -1.94
CA ASP A 57 -3.05 -19.95 -2.25
C ASP A 57 -3.48 -18.48 -2.37
N VAL A 58 -3.55 -17.79 -1.22
CA VAL A 58 -4.00 -16.40 -1.13
C VAL A 58 -3.09 -15.45 -1.91
N ARG A 59 -1.77 -15.67 -1.87
CA ARG A 59 -0.81 -14.83 -2.60
C ARG A 59 -1.00 -14.93 -4.11
N ARG A 60 -1.19 -16.14 -4.66
CA ARG A 60 -1.49 -16.29 -6.09
C ARG A 60 -2.80 -15.61 -6.46
N ARG A 61 -3.84 -15.76 -5.65
CA ARG A 61 -5.13 -15.08 -5.88
C ARG A 61 -5.02 -13.55 -5.82
N ALA A 62 -4.25 -13.01 -4.89
CA ALA A 62 -3.97 -11.58 -4.80
C ALA A 62 -3.33 -11.06 -6.10
N ARG A 63 -2.32 -11.77 -6.62
CA ARG A 63 -1.67 -11.44 -7.89
C ARG A 63 -2.65 -11.48 -9.07
N GLU A 64 -3.45 -12.54 -9.17
CA GLU A 64 -4.45 -12.70 -10.23
C GLU A 64 -5.50 -11.57 -10.21
N GLN A 65 -6.02 -11.23 -9.03
CA GLN A 65 -6.98 -10.13 -8.91
C GLN A 65 -6.37 -8.77 -9.28
N LEU A 66 -5.15 -8.47 -8.81
CA LEU A 66 -4.48 -7.22 -9.13
C LEU A 66 -4.18 -7.09 -10.63
N ILE A 67 -3.83 -8.19 -11.30
CA ILE A 67 -3.68 -8.20 -12.77
C ILE A 67 -5.01 -7.86 -13.44
N ASN A 68 -6.09 -8.56 -13.07
CA ASN A 68 -7.42 -8.34 -13.66
C ASN A 68 -7.91 -6.90 -13.44
N GLU A 69 -7.74 -6.37 -12.23
CA GLU A 69 -8.09 -4.99 -11.90
C GLU A 69 -7.25 -3.99 -12.70
N THR A 70 -5.96 -4.26 -12.91
CA THR A 70 -5.12 -3.37 -13.71
C THR A 70 -5.61 -3.31 -15.15
N VAL A 71 -6.00 -4.45 -15.73
CA VAL A 71 -6.61 -4.50 -17.06
C VAL A 71 -7.92 -3.71 -17.09
N GLN A 72 -8.78 -3.87 -16.08
CA GLN A 72 -10.04 -3.14 -15.99
C GLN A 72 -9.84 -1.62 -15.83
N ARG A 73 -8.86 -1.19 -15.01
CA ARG A 73 -8.52 0.23 -14.84
C ARG A 73 -8.01 0.85 -16.14
N ILE A 74 -7.18 0.14 -16.90
CA ILE A 74 -6.72 0.59 -18.22
C ILE A 74 -7.91 0.79 -19.15
N ALA A 75 -8.79 -0.22 -19.26
CA ALA A 75 -9.97 -0.14 -20.12
C ALA A 75 -10.93 1.00 -19.70
N ALA A 76 -11.13 1.20 -18.40
CA ALA A 76 -11.95 2.30 -17.89
C ALA A 76 -11.34 3.67 -18.23
N GLN A 77 -10.02 3.81 -18.10
CA GLN A 77 -9.30 5.02 -18.48
C GLN A 77 -9.42 5.30 -19.99
N ASP A 78 -9.24 4.29 -20.84
CA ASP A 78 -9.36 4.41 -22.30
C ASP A 78 -10.80 4.80 -22.72
N ALA A 79 -11.80 4.35 -21.96
CA ALA A 79 -13.19 4.70 -22.15
C ALA A 79 -13.57 6.07 -21.55
N GLY A 80 -12.65 6.79 -20.91
CA GLY A 80 -12.90 8.08 -20.27
C GLY A 80 -13.80 8.01 -19.03
N ILE A 81 -13.84 6.85 -18.36
CA ILE A 81 -14.64 6.64 -17.15
C ILE A 81 -13.88 7.19 -15.94
N SER A 82 -14.54 8.02 -15.14
CA SER A 82 -14.04 8.53 -13.86
C SER A 82 -15.08 8.34 -12.76
N VAL A 83 -14.60 8.29 -11.51
CA VAL A 83 -15.44 8.18 -10.32
C VAL A 83 -15.23 9.44 -9.48
N ALA A 84 -16.31 10.13 -9.12
CA ALA A 84 -16.25 11.29 -8.24
C ALA A 84 -16.03 10.85 -6.78
N ALA A 85 -15.38 11.68 -5.96
CA ALA A 85 -15.13 11.38 -4.55
C ALA A 85 -16.41 11.02 -3.79
N ALA A 86 -17.50 11.77 -4.00
CA ALA A 86 -18.80 11.49 -3.40
C ALA A 86 -19.38 10.10 -3.77
N GLN A 87 -19.04 9.56 -4.95
CA GLN A 87 -19.44 8.20 -5.34
C GLN A 87 -18.60 7.13 -4.62
N VAL A 88 -17.33 7.43 -4.33
CA VAL A 88 -16.46 6.56 -3.52
C VAL A 88 -16.99 6.54 -2.08
N ASP A 89 -17.31 7.70 -1.51
CA ASP A 89 -17.82 7.82 -0.15
C ASP A 89 -19.15 7.07 0.02
N ALA A 90 -20.11 7.28 -0.90
CA ALA A 90 -21.36 6.54 -0.90
C ALA A 90 -21.16 5.01 -1.05
N GLY A 91 -20.18 4.60 -1.86
CA GLY A 91 -19.84 3.17 -2.01
C GLY A 91 -19.22 2.58 -0.74
N MET A 92 -18.45 3.37 0.02
CA MET A 92 -17.89 2.95 1.31
C MET A 92 -18.98 2.82 2.37
N GLU A 93 -19.93 3.77 2.42
CA GLU A 93 -21.11 3.71 3.30
C GLU A 93 -21.92 2.44 3.02
N GLU A 94 -22.22 2.15 1.74
CA GLU A 94 -22.94 0.93 1.35
C GLU A 94 -22.15 -0.34 1.72
N PHE A 95 -20.83 -0.33 1.48
CA PHE A 95 -19.96 -1.46 1.82
C PHE A 95 -19.97 -1.76 3.33
N ALA A 96 -19.82 -0.73 4.16
CA ALA A 96 -19.83 -0.84 5.60
C ALA A 96 -21.19 -1.34 6.12
N ALA A 97 -22.28 -0.78 5.59
CA ALA A 97 -23.64 -1.14 5.97
C ALA A 97 -23.96 -2.63 5.72
N ARG A 98 -23.34 -3.28 4.71
CA ARG A 98 -23.51 -4.74 4.50
C ARG A 98 -22.96 -5.59 5.65
N GLY A 99 -21.98 -5.07 6.38
CA GLY A 99 -21.44 -5.68 7.60
C GLY A 99 -22.16 -5.22 8.87
N ASN A 100 -23.18 -4.36 8.77
CA ASN A 100 -23.78 -3.63 9.89
C ASN A 100 -22.71 -2.83 10.67
N LEU A 101 -21.82 -2.17 9.92
CA LEU A 101 -20.74 -1.32 10.41
C LEU A 101 -20.85 0.09 9.83
N GLU A 102 -20.28 1.06 10.52
CA GLU A 102 -19.96 2.39 10.01
C GLU A 102 -18.62 2.38 9.24
N VAL A 103 -18.40 3.38 8.39
CA VAL A 103 -17.18 3.47 7.56
C VAL A 103 -15.92 3.52 8.44
N GLU A 104 -15.96 4.26 9.55
CA GLU A 104 -14.87 4.38 10.50
C GLU A 104 -14.52 3.04 11.16
N GLU A 105 -15.52 2.21 11.44
CA GLU A 105 -15.31 0.87 12.01
C GLU A 105 -14.63 -0.05 11.00
N VAL A 106 -15.03 0.01 9.73
CA VAL A 106 -14.34 -0.72 8.65
C VAL A 106 -12.88 -0.27 8.56
N MET A 107 -12.60 1.03 8.62
CA MET A 107 -11.23 1.56 8.56
C MET A 107 -10.39 1.06 9.75
N ALA A 108 -10.95 1.04 10.95
CA ALA A 108 -10.27 0.52 12.14
C ALA A 108 -9.92 -0.97 12.00
N ILE A 109 -10.85 -1.79 11.48
CA ILE A 109 -10.61 -3.23 11.25
C ILE A 109 -9.49 -3.44 10.22
N LEU A 110 -9.48 -2.64 9.14
CA LEU A 110 -8.43 -2.71 8.11
C LEU A 110 -7.06 -2.34 8.71
N GLU A 111 -6.99 -1.25 9.46
CA GLU A 111 -5.76 -0.79 10.10
C GLU A 111 -5.22 -1.82 11.11
N GLU A 112 -6.08 -2.38 11.97
CA GLU A 112 -5.73 -3.45 12.91
C GLU A 112 -5.20 -4.70 12.18
N SER A 113 -5.70 -4.95 10.96
CA SER A 113 -5.25 -6.04 10.09
C SER A 113 -3.97 -5.70 9.30
N GLY A 114 -3.37 -4.54 9.52
CA GLY A 114 -2.18 -4.07 8.80
C GLY A 114 -2.45 -3.68 7.34
N ILE A 115 -3.71 -3.36 7.02
CA ILE A 115 -4.15 -2.92 5.70
C ILE A 115 -4.24 -1.40 5.71
N GLU A 116 -3.47 -0.77 4.83
CA GLU A 116 -3.37 0.68 4.74
C GLU A 116 -4.41 1.19 3.73
N ARG A 117 -5.01 2.35 4.01
CA ARG A 117 -5.91 3.03 3.08
C ARG A 117 -5.13 3.44 1.82
N GLU A 118 -5.67 3.10 0.64
CA GLU A 118 -5.16 3.62 -0.63
C GLU A 118 -5.45 5.13 -0.70
N SER A 119 -4.41 5.92 -1.00
CA SER A 119 -4.44 7.39 -1.05
C SER A 119 -4.36 7.94 -2.47
#